data_AF-A0A941VPB5-F1
#
_entry.id   AF-A0A941VPB5-F1
#
_cell.length_a   1.000
_cell.length_b   1.000
_cell.length_c   1.000
_cell.angle_alpha   90.00
_cell.angle_beta   90.00
_cell.angle_gamma   90.00
#
_symmetry.space_group_name_H-M   'P 1'
#
loop_
_entity.id
_entity.type
_entity.pdbx_description
1 polymer ?
#
loop_
_entity_poly.entity_id
_entity_poly.type
_entity_poly.pdbx_seq_one_letter_code
_entity_poly.pdbx_strand_id
1 'polypeptide(L)' 'PKIFEIVNKVVMLHDGRVIFAGTPQEILSSEDELVQTFVAAGTEWSTPDASGHPPMLKRGKKDIHAL' A
#
# COMPACT_ATOMS: atom_id res chain seq x y z
N PRO A 1 -3.25 9.17 -8.76
CA PRO A 1 -2.28 8.08 -8.46
C PRO A 1 -1.84 7.35 -9.73
N LYS A 2 -0.52 7.14 -9.95
CA LYS A 2 0.01 6.57 -11.21
C LYS A 2 -0.48 5.16 -11.53
N ILE A 3 -0.82 4.38 -10.51
CA ILE A 3 -1.35 3.01 -10.66
C ILE A 3 -2.66 2.98 -11.48
N PHE A 4 -3.47 4.03 -11.41
CA PHE A 4 -4.72 4.11 -12.15
C PHE A 4 -4.53 4.29 -13.66
N GLU A 5 -3.33 4.65 -14.12
CA GLU A 5 -3.03 4.82 -15.54
C GLU A 5 -2.73 3.49 -16.25
N ILE A 6 -2.38 2.43 -15.49
CA ILE A 6 -1.96 1.14 -16.05
C ILE A 6 -2.99 0.02 -15.88
N VAL A 7 -4.15 0.31 -15.30
CA VAL A 7 -5.18 -0.69 -14.99
C VAL A 7 -6.48 -0.38 -15.72
N ASN A 8 -7.20 -1.43 -16.13
CA ASN A 8 -8.53 -1.29 -16.74
C ASN A 8 -9.65 -1.34 -15.70
N LYS A 9 -9.39 -1.91 -14.52
CA LYS A 9 -10.39 -2.11 -13.47
C LYS A 9 -9.75 -1.96 -12.09
N VAL A 10 -10.51 -1.38 -11.18
CA VAL A 10 -10.15 -1.15 -9.78
C VAL A 10 -11.22 -1.77 -8.89
N VAL A 11 -10.77 -2.45 -7.84
CA VAL A 11 -11.63 -2.99 -6.79
C VAL A 11 -11.07 -2.53 -5.46
N MET A 12 -11.88 -1.85 -4.65
CA MET A 12 -11.49 -1.41 -3.31
C MET A 12 -12.12 -2.34 -2.28
N LEU A 13 -11.28 -2.84 -1.37
CA LEU A 13 -11.69 -3.65 -0.25
C LEU A 13 -11.59 -2.85 1.05
N HIS A 14 -12.61 -2.98 1.89
CA HIS A 14 -12.64 -2.43 3.24
C HIS A 14 -13.39 -3.42 4.14
N ASP A 15 -12.80 -3.73 5.30
CA ASP A 15 -13.35 -4.71 6.26
C ASP A 15 -13.68 -6.09 5.63
N GLY A 16 -12.80 -6.58 4.76
CA GLY A 16 -13.00 -7.85 4.05
C GLY A 16 -14.13 -7.85 3.02
N ARG A 17 -14.73 -6.69 2.74
CA ARG A 17 -15.82 -6.52 1.77
C ARG A 17 -15.35 -5.67 0.60
N VAL A 18 -15.89 -5.96 -0.58
CA VAL A 18 -15.74 -5.07 -1.73
C VAL A 18 -16.70 -3.90 -1.55
N ILE A 19 -16.14 -2.69 -1.43
CA ILE A 19 -16.93 -1.46 -1.29
C ILE A 19 -16.97 -0.65 -2.58
N PHE A 20 -16.04 -0.89 -3.51
CA PHE A 20 -16.05 -0.29 -4.84
C PHE A 20 -15.53 -1.29 -5.87
N ALA A 21 -16.15 -1.33 -7.05
CA ALA A 21 -15.66 -2.09 -8.20
C ALA A 21 -16.04 -1.36 -9.50
N GLY A 22 -15.05 -0.92 -10.27
CA GLY A 22 -15.28 -0.11 -11.46
C GLY A 22 -13.99 0.23 -12.19
N THR A 23 -14.04 1.21 -13.07
CA THR A 23 -12.89 1.76 -13.79
C THR A 23 -12.10 2.72 -12.92
N PRO A 24 -10.84 3.02 -13.28
CA PRO A 24 -10.07 4.07 -12.62
C PRO A 24 -10.75 5.45 -12.68
N GLN A 25 -11.53 5.75 -13.72
CA GLN A 25 -12.27 7.03 -13.79
C GLN A 25 -13.41 7.06 -12.77
N GLU A 26 -14.14 5.96 -12.60
CA GLU A 26 -15.25 5.86 -11.65
C GLU A 26 -14.79 5.97 -10.19
N ILE A 27 -13.64 5.38 -9.81
CA ILE A 27 -13.14 5.49 -8.43
C ILE A 27 -12.66 6.91 -8.11
N LEU A 28 -12.08 7.58 -9.09
CA LEU A 28 -11.59 8.96 -8.95
C LEU A 28 -12.73 9.98 -8.89
N SER A 29 -13.87 9.69 -9.50
CA SER A 29 -15.09 10.51 -9.45
C SER A 29 -16.10 10.06 -8.38
N SER A 30 -15.70 9.15 -7.48
CA SER A 30 -16.60 8.64 -6.45
C SER A 30 -16.90 9.71 -5.39
N GLU A 31 -18.16 9.79 -4.97
CA GLU A 31 -18.64 10.65 -3.88
C GLU A 31 -18.53 9.98 -2.50
N ASP A 32 -18.09 8.71 -2.46
CA ASP A 32 -17.94 7.96 -1.21
C ASP A 32 -16.71 8.47 -0.42
N GLU A 33 -16.94 8.94 0.80
CA GLU A 33 -15.92 9.50 1.67
C GLU A 33 -14.77 8.51 1.97
N LEU A 34 -15.06 7.21 2.08
CA LEU A 34 -14.05 6.17 2.32
C LEU A 34 -13.15 6.00 1.10
N VAL A 35 -13.76 6.01 -0.08
CA VAL A 35 -13.05 5.91 -1.36
C VAL A 35 -12.15 7.13 -1.56
N GLN A 36 -12.68 8.33 -1.35
CA GLN A 36 -11.93 9.59 -1.46
C GLN A 36 -10.74 9.63 -0.49
N THR A 37 -10.96 9.25 0.77
CA THR A 37 -9.91 9.19 1.79
C THR A 37 -8.79 8.23 1.38
N PHE A 38 -9.13 7.05 0.86
CA PHE A 38 -8.14 6.06 0.42
C PHE A 38 -7.35 6.53 -0.80
N VAL A 39 -8.03 7.08 -1.81
CA VAL A 39 -7.40 7.63 -3.02
C VAL A 39 -6.45 8.78 -2.67
N ALA A 40 -6.83 9.64 -1.73
CA ALA A 40 -6.00 10.74 -1.25
C ALA A 40 -4.77 10.23 -0.47
N ALA A 41 -4.95 9.31 0.48
CA ALA A 41 -3.86 8.73 1.27
C ALA A 41 -2.82 8.00 0.41
N GLY A 42 -3.25 7.29 -0.65
CA GLY A 42 -2.34 6.65 -1.60
C GLY A 42 -1.44 7.62 -2.39
N THR A 43 -1.76 8.92 -2.40
CA THR A 43 -0.93 9.95 -3.03
C THR A 43 0.26 10.35 -2.16
N GLU A 44 0.14 10.24 -0.83
CA GLU A 44 1.19 10.61 0.13
C GLU A 44 2.33 9.57 0.18
N TRP A 45 2.05 8.32 -0.18
CA TRP A 45 3.03 7.22 -0.23
C TRP A 45 4.07 7.35 -1.35
N SER A 46 3.96 8.35 -2.23
CA SER A 46 4.96 8.63 -3.27
C SER A 46 6.06 9.60 -2.82
N THR A 47 6.11 9.97 -1.55
CA THR A 47 7.30 10.64 -1.00
C THR A 47 8.45 9.61 -0.89
N PRO A 48 9.64 9.90 -1.42
CA PRO A 48 10.82 9.07 -1.21
C PRO A 48 11.34 9.26 0.22
N ASP A 49 10.52 9.01 1.24
CA ASP A 49 11.05 8.79 2.58
C ASP A 49 11.52 7.34 2.65
N ALA A 50 12.79 7.17 2.29
CA ALA A 50 13.52 5.93 2.42
C ALA A 50 13.86 5.63 3.90
N SER A 51 12.85 5.51 4.78
CA SER A 51 13.03 5.04 6.16
C SER A 51 12.60 3.58 6.37
N GLY A 52 12.29 2.85 5.30
CA GLY A 52 11.99 1.42 5.30
C GLY A 52 13.21 0.49 5.41
N HIS A 53 14.32 0.90 6.04
CA HIS A 53 15.38 -0.04 6.39
C HIS A 53 14.99 -0.78 7.68
N PRO A 54 14.64 -2.09 7.64
CA PRO A 54 14.63 -2.85 8.87
C PRO A 54 16.04 -2.81 9.48
N PRO A 55 16.21 -2.57 10.79
CA PRO A 55 17.53 -2.60 11.40
C PRO A 55 18.13 -3.97 11.13
N MET A 56 19.28 -4.01 10.43
CA MET A 56 20.04 -5.24 10.19
C MET A 56 20.21 -5.98 11.51
N LEU A 57 19.55 -7.14 11.65
CA LEU A 57 19.78 -8.04 12.77
C LEU A 57 21.28 -8.40 12.78
N LYS A 58 22.01 -7.90 13.78
CA LYS A 58 23.41 -8.25 13.98
C LYS A 58 23.48 -9.76 14.21
N ARG A 59 24.07 -10.48 13.25
CA ARG A 59 24.36 -11.92 13.35
C ARG A 59 25.32 -12.15 14.52
N GLY A 60 24.79 -12.54 15.67
CA GLY A 60 25.60 -12.99 16.80
C GLY A 60 26.41 -14.22 16.39
N LYS A 61 27.73 -14.17 16.54
CA LYS A 61 28.58 -15.36 16.47
C LYS A 61 28.11 -16.31 17.57
N LYS A 62 27.61 -17.49 17.18
CA LYS A 62 27.46 -18.60 18.12
C LYS A 62 28.81 -19.31 18.14
N ASP A 63 29.53 -19.21 19.25
CA ASP A 63 30.66 -20.08 19.54
C ASP A 63 30.10 -21.51 19.65
N ILE A 64 30.34 -22.29 18.61
CA ILE A 64 30.17 -23.73 18.60
C ILE A 64 31.55 -24.33 18.87
N HIS A 65 31.59 -25.27 19.81
CA HIS A 65 32.73 -26.06 20.32
C HIS A 65 33.33 -25.62 21.66
N ALA A 66 32.58 -25.88 22.73
CA ALA A 66 33.16 -26.41 23.96
C ALA A 66 32.57 -27.81 24.19
N LEU A 67 33.29 -28.84 23.74
CA LEU A 67 33.46 -30.14 24.42
C LEU A 67 34.58 -30.92 23.72
#